data_AF-A0A2M8FHI9-F1
#
_entry.id   AF-A0A2M8FHI9-F1
#
_cell.length_a   1.000
_cell.length_b   1.000
_cell.length_c   1.000
_cell.angle_alpha   90.00
_cell.angle_beta   90.00
_cell.angle_gamma   90.00
#
_symmetry.space_group_name_H-M   'P 1'
#
loop_
_entity.id
_entity.type
_entity.pdbx_description
1 polymer ?
#
loop_
_entity_poly.entity_id
_entity_poly.type
_entity_poly.pdbx_seq_one_letter_code
_entity_poly.pdbx_strand_id
1 'polypeptide(L)'
;MTSEQIKILTPRQALNKAYLKEKILRSEIDLFKENLYTLFASIDHEEREENVKTLLRDFLNNTYYKNKHFINTLRDVDLVIYLENNQNKAAVLTEVKRPKNKLEMITRDNLNAKAMHELIRYYLEERIDHKNNEIKHLIATNIYEWFIFDAILFEQLF
;
A
#
# COMPACT_ATOMS: atom_id res chain seq x y z
N MET A 1 4.40 21.54 23.68
CA MET A 1 4.97 20.59 22.70
C MET A 1 4.86 21.24 21.35
N THR A 2 5.98 21.62 20.74
CA THR A 2 5.98 22.16 19.38
C THR A 2 5.46 21.08 18.45
N SER A 3 4.36 21.35 17.76
CA SER A 3 3.86 20.48 16.69
C SER A 3 4.96 20.37 15.64
N GLU A 4 5.72 19.28 15.63
CA GLU A 4 6.55 18.97 14.47
C GLU A 4 5.62 18.88 13.28
N GLN A 5 5.84 19.74 12.31
CA GLN A 5 5.02 19.82 11.12
C GLN A 5 5.26 18.52 10.33
N ILE A 6 4.23 17.68 10.20
CA ILE A 6 4.33 16.41 9.45
C ILE A 6 4.79 16.74 8.04
N LYS A 7 5.99 16.27 7.69
CA LYS A 7 6.62 16.56 6.40
C LYS A 7 6.09 15.61 5.34
N ILE A 8 5.23 16.11 4.45
CA ILE A 8 4.81 15.37 3.26
C ILE A 8 5.98 15.28 2.29
N LEU A 9 6.38 14.05 1.93
CA LEU A 9 7.48 13.78 1.02
C LEU A 9 6.95 13.60 -0.41
N THR A 10 7.63 14.20 -1.38
CA THR A 10 7.48 13.82 -2.80
C THR A 10 8.06 12.41 -3.03
N PRO A 11 7.65 11.68 -4.09
CA PRO A 11 8.22 10.37 -4.40
C PRO A 11 9.75 10.38 -4.47
N ARG A 12 10.34 11.43 -5.07
CA ARG A 12 11.81 11.59 -5.15
C ARG A 12 12.47 11.77 -3.78
N GLN A 13 11.79 12.38 -2.82
CA GLN A 13 12.31 12.58 -1.46
C GLN A 13 12.13 11.34 -0.58
N ALA A 14 11.06 10.56 -0.81
CA ALA A 14 10.76 9.34 -0.06
C ALA A 14 11.63 8.14 -0.48
N LEU A 15 12.08 8.10 -1.74
CA LEU A 15 12.94 7.02 -2.24
C LEU A 15 14.32 7.03 -1.58
N ASN A 16 14.74 5.87 -1.06
CA ASN A 16 16.11 5.66 -0.63
C ASN A 16 17.07 5.93 -1.81
N LYS A 17 18.12 6.73 -1.58
CA LYS A 17 19.12 7.08 -2.60
C LYS A 17 19.79 5.86 -3.24
N ALA A 18 19.80 4.71 -2.58
CA ALA A 18 20.28 3.45 -3.14
C ALA A 18 19.49 3.04 -4.40
N TYR A 19 18.18 3.26 -4.44
CA TYR A 19 17.35 2.95 -5.61
C TYR A 19 17.70 3.78 -6.85
N LEU A 20 18.34 4.95 -6.69
CA LEU A 20 18.82 5.74 -7.82
C LEU A 20 20.01 5.08 -8.54
N LYS A 21 20.66 4.10 -7.89
CA LYS A 21 21.77 3.34 -8.45
C LYS A 21 21.33 2.02 -9.09
N GLU A 22 20.09 1.60 -8.82
CA GLU A 22 19.53 0.40 -9.43
C GLU A 22 19.29 0.62 -10.92
N LYS A 23 19.79 -0.30 -11.74
CA LYS A 23 19.63 -0.22 -13.18
C LYS A 23 18.22 -0.69 -13.54
N ILE A 24 17.40 0.22 -14.06
CA ILE A 24 16.08 -0.11 -14.60
C ILE A 24 16.21 -0.42 -16.09
N LEU A 25 15.79 -1.61 -16.50
CA LEU A 25 15.77 -2.02 -17.89
C LEU A 25 14.57 -1.41 -18.62
N ARG A 26 14.74 -1.11 -19.92
CA ARG A 26 13.66 -0.60 -20.75
C ARG A 26 12.46 -1.56 -20.78
N SER A 27 12.73 -2.86 -20.81
CA SER A 27 11.71 -3.91 -20.74
C SER A 27 10.89 -3.88 -19.45
N GLU A 28 11.49 -3.53 -18.30
CA GLU A 28 10.76 -3.43 -17.03
C GLU A 28 9.83 -2.21 -17.02
N ILE A 29 10.26 -1.10 -17.63
CA ILE A 29 9.42 0.09 -17.80
C ILE A 29 8.25 -0.21 -18.73
N ASP A 30 8.49 -0.90 -19.83
CA ASP A 30 7.45 -1.22 -20.81
C ASP A 30 6.44 -2.23 -20.22
N LEU A 31 6.90 -3.25 -19.47
CA LEU A 31 6.05 -4.16 -18.71
C LEU A 31 5.18 -3.43 -17.67
N PHE A 32 5.78 -2.50 -16.91
CA PHE A 32 5.04 -1.68 -15.95
C PHE A 32 3.91 -0.89 -16.63
N LYS A 33 4.21 -0.25 -17.78
CA LYS A 33 3.21 0.52 -18.53
C LYS A 33 2.07 -0.35 -19.05
N GLU A 34 2.39 -1.54 -19.58
CA GLU A 34 1.39 -2.49 -20.08
C GLU A 34 0.45 -2.95 -18.96
N ASN A 35 1.02 -3.36 -17.83
CA ASN A 35 0.23 -3.79 -16.67
C ASN A 35 -0.57 -2.64 -16.06
N LEU A 36 -0.03 -1.42 -16.03
CA LEU A 36 -0.74 -0.24 -15.53
C LEU A 36 -1.90 0.14 -16.45
N TYR A 37 -1.70 0.09 -17.77
CA TYR A 37 -2.77 0.28 -18.74
C TYR A 37 -3.87 -0.76 -18.55
N THR A 38 -3.49 -2.03 -18.40
CA THR A 38 -4.44 -3.13 -18.16
C THR A 38 -5.24 -2.89 -16.88
N LEU A 39 -4.57 -2.52 -15.78
CA LEU A 39 -5.23 -2.17 -14.52
C LEU A 39 -6.30 -1.10 -14.72
N PHE A 40 -5.95 0.02 -15.35
CA PHE A 40 -6.91 1.11 -15.57
C PHE A 40 -8.04 0.75 -16.53
N ALA A 41 -7.76 -0.03 -17.57
CA ALA A 41 -8.78 -0.48 -18.52
C ALA A 41 -9.78 -1.46 -17.88
N SER A 42 -9.38 -2.17 -16.82
CA SER A 42 -10.23 -3.15 -16.11
C SER A 42 -11.01 -2.56 -14.93
N ILE A 43 -10.77 -1.31 -14.53
CA ILE A 43 -11.53 -0.67 -13.45
C ILE A 43 -12.93 -0.35 -13.95
N ASP A 44 -13.92 -1.01 -13.34
CA ASP A 44 -15.31 -0.62 -13.39
C ASP A 44 -15.67 0.09 -12.08
N HIS A 45 -16.17 1.33 -12.18
CA HIS A 45 -16.52 2.16 -11.03
C HIS A 45 -17.84 1.74 -10.35
N GLU A 46 -18.66 0.94 -11.02
CA GLU A 46 -19.90 0.39 -10.45
C GLU A 46 -19.67 -0.97 -9.77
N GLU A 47 -18.52 -1.60 -10.02
CA GLU A 47 -18.16 -2.89 -9.43
C GLU A 47 -17.84 -2.82 -7.93
N ARG A 48 -17.82 -4.01 -7.31
CA ARG A 48 -17.52 -4.17 -5.88
C ARG A 48 -16.07 -3.85 -5.54
N GLU A 49 -15.83 -3.46 -4.29
CA GLU A 49 -14.48 -3.15 -3.79
C GLU A 49 -13.55 -4.37 -3.89
N GLU A 50 -14.10 -5.57 -3.73
CA GLU A 50 -13.38 -6.84 -3.91
C GLU A 50 -12.76 -6.99 -5.31
N ASN A 51 -13.41 -6.44 -6.34
CA ASN A 51 -12.86 -6.42 -7.69
C ASN A 51 -11.61 -5.54 -7.75
N VAL A 52 -11.66 -4.37 -7.13
CA VAL A 52 -10.54 -3.42 -7.03
C VAL A 52 -9.34 -4.07 -6.32
N LYS A 53 -9.58 -4.82 -5.24
CA LYS A 53 -8.55 -5.58 -4.51
C LYS A 53 -7.88 -6.63 -5.39
N THR A 54 -8.69 -7.39 -6.14
CA THR A 54 -8.19 -8.42 -7.07
C THR A 54 -7.33 -7.80 -8.18
N LEU A 55 -7.82 -6.74 -8.82
CA LEU A 55 -7.09 -6.02 -9.86
C LEU A 55 -5.76 -5.46 -9.35
N LEU A 56 -5.75 -4.88 -8.15
CA LEU A 56 -4.54 -4.35 -7.54
C LEU A 56 -3.52 -5.45 -7.25
N ARG A 57 -3.96 -6.57 -6.65
CA ARG A 57 -3.11 -7.74 -6.39
C ARG A 57 -2.49 -8.27 -7.69
N ASP A 58 -3.29 -8.40 -8.74
CA ASP A 58 -2.84 -8.95 -10.01
C ASP A 58 -1.85 -8.00 -10.71
N PHE A 59 -2.10 -6.70 -10.67
CA PHE A 59 -1.14 -5.68 -11.15
C PHE A 59 0.21 -5.79 -10.43
N LEU A 60 0.19 -5.84 -9.09
CA LEU A 60 1.41 -5.93 -8.27
C LEU A 60 2.20 -7.22 -8.55
N ASN A 61 1.51 -8.35 -8.64
CA ASN A 61 2.11 -9.64 -8.99
C ASN A 61 2.73 -9.61 -10.39
N ASN A 62 1.94 -9.24 -11.41
CA ASN A 62 2.37 -9.30 -12.81
C ASN A 62 3.51 -8.32 -13.12
N THR A 63 3.66 -7.26 -12.32
CA THR A 63 4.66 -6.23 -12.58
C THR A 63 5.97 -6.46 -11.84
N TYR A 64 5.93 -6.81 -10.55
CA TYR A 64 7.15 -6.82 -9.72
C TYR A 64 7.30 -8.03 -8.82
N TYR A 65 6.20 -8.53 -8.27
CA TYR A 65 6.29 -9.37 -7.07
C TYR A 65 6.09 -10.86 -7.31
N LYS A 66 5.60 -11.27 -8.48
CA LYS A 66 5.41 -12.69 -8.81
C LYS A 66 6.72 -13.47 -8.60
N ASN A 67 6.62 -14.58 -7.87
CA ASN A 67 7.72 -15.46 -7.48
C ASN A 67 8.81 -14.84 -6.58
N LYS A 68 8.63 -13.59 -6.12
CA LYS A 68 9.53 -12.93 -5.16
C LYS A 68 8.84 -12.74 -3.82
N HIS A 69 7.73 -12.01 -3.83
CA HIS A 69 6.95 -11.74 -2.64
C HIS A 69 5.59 -12.42 -2.74
N PHE A 70 5.07 -12.86 -1.61
CA PHE A 70 3.70 -13.34 -1.52
C PHE A 70 2.76 -12.15 -1.25
N ILE A 71 1.67 -12.06 -2.00
CA ILE A 71 0.62 -11.06 -1.81
C ILE A 71 -0.70 -11.79 -1.57
N ASN A 72 -1.36 -11.50 -0.46
CA ASN A 72 -2.61 -12.18 -0.09
C ASN A 72 -3.49 -11.28 0.78
N THR A 73 -4.71 -11.71 1.07
CA THR A 73 -5.48 -11.19 2.20
C THR A 73 -4.90 -11.71 3.52
N LEU A 74 -5.16 -11.00 4.62
CA LEU A 74 -4.82 -11.46 5.97
C LEU A 74 -5.94 -11.09 6.94
N ARG A 75 -6.80 -12.06 7.27
CA ARG A 75 -8.02 -11.82 8.08
C ARG A 75 -8.85 -10.69 7.44
N ASP A 76 -9.00 -9.57 8.12
CA ASP A 76 -9.75 -8.41 7.62
C ASP A 76 -8.90 -7.44 6.80
N VAL A 77 -7.57 -7.63 6.73
CA VAL A 77 -6.70 -6.78 5.92
C VAL A 77 -6.87 -7.11 4.45
N ASP A 78 -7.22 -6.11 3.64
CA ASP A 78 -7.51 -6.26 2.22
C ASP A 78 -6.37 -6.89 1.45
N LEU A 79 -5.15 -6.35 1.58
CA LEU A 79 -3.96 -6.91 0.96
C LEU A 79 -2.76 -6.74 1.89
N VAL A 80 -1.95 -7.79 1.98
CA VAL A 80 -0.65 -7.76 2.64
C VAL A 80 0.45 -8.24 1.69
N ILE A 81 1.65 -7.68 1.86
CA ILE A 81 2.86 -8.14 1.17
C ILE A 81 3.82 -8.71 2.22
N TYR A 82 4.26 -9.94 2.00
CA TYR A 82 5.25 -10.62 2.85
C TYR A 82 6.68 -10.38 2.36
N LEU A 83 7.68 -10.53 3.23
CA LEU A 83 9.09 -10.46 2.83
C LEU A 83 9.46 -11.70 1.98
N GLU A 84 10.37 -11.54 1.02
CA GLU A 84 10.90 -12.64 0.18
C GLU A 84 11.32 -13.87 1.02
N ASN A 85 12.03 -13.61 2.12
CA ASN A 85 12.59 -14.66 2.98
C ASN A 85 11.71 -15.02 4.19
N ASN A 86 10.53 -14.41 4.34
CA ASN A 86 9.64 -14.66 5.48
C ASN A 86 8.17 -14.42 5.13
N GLN A 87 7.45 -15.52 4.91
CA GLN A 87 6.02 -15.52 4.58
C GLN A 87 5.10 -15.66 5.82
N ASN A 88 5.68 -15.67 7.03
CA ASN A 88 4.90 -15.84 8.26
C ASN A 88 4.40 -14.51 8.84
N LYS A 89 5.03 -13.39 8.46
CA LYS A 89 4.72 -12.05 8.98
C LYS A 89 4.58 -11.08 7.82
N ALA A 90 3.45 -10.38 7.78
CA ALA A 90 3.24 -9.30 6.82
C ALA A 90 4.28 -8.20 7.04
N ALA A 91 4.72 -7.56 5.95
CA ALA A 91 5.61 -6.40 5.98
C ALA A 91 4.94 -5.13 5.44
N VAL A 92 3.92 -5.29 4.60
CA VAL A 92 3.10 -4.16 4.12
C VAL A 92 1.64 -4.50 4.38
N LEU A 93 0.91 -3.56 4.97
CA LEU A 93 -0.54 -3.63 5.15
C LEU A 93 -1.20 -2.64 4.19
N THR A 94 -2.22 -3.08 3.46
CA THR A 94 -2.90 -2.24 2.46
C THR A 94 -4.40 -2.27 2.70
N GLU A 95 -5.02 -1.10 2.70
CA GLU A 95 -6.46 -0.87 2.69
C GLU A 95 -6.85 -0.29 1.33
N VAL A 96 -7.84 -0.89 0.67
CA VAL A 96 -8.21 -0.58 -0.72
C VAL A 96 -9.65 -0.08 -0.77
N LYS A 97 -9.83 1.18 -1.15
CA LYS A 97 -11.16 1.78 -1.35
C LYS A 97 -11.55 1.82 -2.81
N ARG A 98 -12.86 1.81 -3.06
CA ARG A 98 -13.38 2.07 -4.41
C ARG A 98 -13.05 3.50 -4.84
N PRO A 99 -12.68 3.72 -6.11
CA PRO A 99 -12.45 5.07 -6.65
C PRO A 99 -13.61 6.05 -6.43
N LYS A 100 -14.85 5.56 -6.48
CA LYS A 100 -16.07 6.37 -6.29
C LYS A 100 -16.31 6.75 -4.83
N ASN A 101 -15.77 5.98 -3.87
CA ASN A 101 -16.03 6.16 -2.44
C ASN A 101 -15.08 7.19 -1.79
N LYS A 102 -15.23 8.46 -2.18
CA LYS A 102 -14.38 9.55 -1.70
C LYS A 102 -14.54 9.86 -0.21
N LEU A 103 -15.65 9.45 0.42
CA LEU A 103 -15.91 9.73 1.84
C LEU A 103 -15.15 8.78 2.77
N GLU A 104 -14.91 7.54 2.34
CA GLU A 104 -14.15 6.55 3.13
C GLU A 104 -12.64 6.66 2.90
N MET A 105 -12.21 7.30 1.81
CA MET A 105 -10.81 7.50 1.45
C MET A 105 -10.21 8.73 2.13
N ILE A 106 -8.96 8.64 2.55
CA ILE A 106 -8.21 9.79 3.06
C ILE A 106 -7.83 10.78 1.97
N THR A 107 -7.65 12.04 2.36
CA THR A 107 -7.11 13.10 1.49
C THR A 107 -5.90 13.75 2.17
N ARG A 108 -5.19 14.61 1.43
CA ARG A 108 -4.07 15.39 2.00
C ARG A 108 -4.51 16.31 3.14
N ASP A 109 -5.75 16.79 3.09
CA ASP A 109 -6.30 17.73 4.05
C ASP A 109 -7.14 17.04 5.15
N ASN A 110 -7.51 15.77 4.95
CA ASN A 110 -8.29 14.99 5.91
C ASN A 110 -7.82 13.53 5.97
N LEU A 111 -7.05 13.20 7.02
CA LEU A 111 -6.71 11.82 7.36
C LEU A 111 -7.79 11.12 8.19
N ASN A 112 -8.76 11.86 8.74
CA ASN A 112 -9.82 11.28 9.56
C ASN A 112 -10.94 10.69 8.67
N ALA A 113 -10.61 9.58 8.01
CA ALA A 113 -11.52 8.80 7.19
C ALA A 113 -11.39 7.32 7.52
N LYS A 114 -12.39 6.53 7.09
CA LYS A 114 -12.49 5.10 7.40
C LYS A 114 -11.23 4.31 7.05
N ALA A 115 -10.62 4.57 5.88
CA ALA A 115 -9.38 3.91 5.46
C ALA A 115 -8.24 4.11 6.48
N MET A 116 -8.14 5.28 7.12
CA MET A 116 -7.14 5.50 8.17
C MET A 116 -7.47 4.74 9.44
N HIS A 117 -8.74 4.70 9.83
CA HIS A 117 -9.17 3.94 11.01
C HIS A 117 -8.90 2.44 10.86
N GLU A 118 -9.14 1.90 9.66
CA GLU A 118 -8.81 0.52 9.31
C GLU A 118 -7.30 0.29 9.36
N LEU A 119 -6.48 1.17 8.77
CA LEU A 119 -5.01 1.04 8.86
C LEU A 119 -4.50 1.08 10.31
N ILE A 120 -5.03 1.98 11.16
CA ILE A 120 -4.67 2.03 12.58
C ILE A 120 -5.05 0.71 13.26
N ARG A 121 -6.26 0.20 13.02
CA ARG A 121 -6.71 -1.08 13.56
C ARG A 121 -5.78 -2.22 13.13
N TYR A 122 -5.52 -2.37 11.84
CA TYR A 122 -4.66 -3.43 11.31
C TYR A 122 -3.25 -3.35 11.89
N TYR A 123 -2.70 -2.13 12.01
CA TYR A 123 -1.40 -1.92 12.62
C TYR A 123 -1.36 -2.43 14.06
N LEU A 124 -2.34 -2.03 14.88
CA LEU A 124 -2.40 -2.40 16.29
C LEU A 124 -2.62 -3.91 16.47
N GLU A 125 -3.50 -4.53 15.68
CA GLU A 125 -3.71 -5.99 15.71
C GLU A 125 -2.41 -6.75 15.37
N GLU A 126 -1.73 -6.36 14.28
CA GLU A 126 -0.47 -7.01 13.89
C GLU A 126 0.63 -6.79 14.92
N ARG A 127 0.80 -5.55 15.41
CA ARG A 127 1.88 -5.17 16.32
C ARG A 127 1.70 -5.75 17.72
N ILE A 128 0.49 -5.63 18.28
CA ILE A 128 0.20 -5.97 19.68
C ILE A 128 -0.21 -7.43 19.81
N ASP A 129 -1.26 -7.85 19.10
CA ASP A 129 -1.86 -9.17 19.29
C ASP A 129 -1.01 -10.26 18.63
N HIS A 130 -0.51 -9.98 17.43
CA HIS A 130 0.30 -10.94 16.65
C HIS A 130 1.81 -10.75 16.81
N LYS A 131 2.26 -9.74 17.57
CA LYS A 131 3.69 -9.48 17.84
C LYS A 131 4.51 -9.39 16.55
N ASN A 132 3.93 -8.79 15.52
CA ASN A 132 4.57 -8.58 14.23
C ASN A 132 5.41 -7.30 14.25
N ASN A 133 6.72 -7.48 14.40
CA ASN A 133 7.68 -6.38 14.35
C ASN A 133 8.24 -6.11 12.93
N GLU A 134 7.72 -6.80 11.91
CA GLU A 134 8.21 -6.73 10.53
C GLU A 134 7.45 -5.75 9.64
N ILE A 135 6.36 -5.14 10.13
CA ILE A 135 5.63 -4.10 9.39
C ILE A 135 6.59 -2.96 9.05
N LYS A 136 6.76 -2.69 7.75
CA LYS A 136 7.58 -1.61 7.20
C LYS A 136 6.71 -0.46 6.71
N HIS A 137 5.58 -0.76 6.07
CA HIS A 137 4.70 0.24 5.49
C HIS A 137 3.22 -0.08 5.67
N LEU A 138 2.41 0.98 5.71
CA LEU A 138 0.97 0.93 5.60
C LEU A 138 0.52 1.74 4.39
N ILE A 139 -0.46 1.24 3.65
CA ILE A 139 -0.91 1.85 2.40
C ILE A 139 -2.43 1.99 2.41
N ALA A 140 -2.93 3.19 2.15
CA ALA A 140 -4.32 3.41 1.74
C ALA A 140 -4.32 3.82 0.27
N THR A 141 -5.16 3.16 -0.53
CA THR A 141 -5.26 3.47 -1.96
C THR A 141 -6.66 3.28 -2.52
N ASN A 142 -6.99 4.09 -3.53
CA ASN A 142 -8.13 3.89 -4.41
C ASN A 142 -7.69 3.59 -5.85
N ILE A 143 -6.49 3.03 -6.01
CA ILE A 143 -5.72 2.84 -7.26
C ILE A 143 -5.17 4.13 -7.87
N TYR A 144 -5.90 5.24 -7.83
CA TYR A 144 -5.46 6.52 -8.41
C TYR A 144 -4.62 7.34 -7.43
N GLU A 145 -4.98 7.31 -6.16
CA GLU A 145 -4.31 7.99 -5.07
C GLU A 145 -3.68 6.96 -4.15
N TRP A 146 -2.45 7.25 -3.73
CA TRP A 146 -1.65 6.37 -2.88
C TRP A 146 -1.09 7.15 -1.71
N PHE A 147 -1.44 6.70 -0.52
CA PHE A 147 -0.90 7.21 0.73
C PHE A 147 -0.08 6.09 1.36
N ILE A 148 1.22 6.33 1.49
CA ILE A 148 2.17 5.34 1.99
C ILE A 148 2.77 5.89 3.27
N PHE A 149 2.60 5.16 4.36
CA PHE A 149 3.08 5.52 5.68
C PHE A 149 4.26 4.64 6.07
N ASP A 150 5.33 5.25 6.57
CA ASP A 150 6.42 4.54 7.22
C ASP A 150 5.95 4.02 8.58
N ALA A 151 6.18 2.74 8.87
CA ALA A 151 5.66 2.10 10.08
C ALA A 151 6.29 2.64 11.36
N ILE A 152 7.53 3.15 11.33
CA ILE A 152 8.18 3.74 12.50
C ILE A 152 7.51 5.06 12.82
N LEU A 153 7.29 5.90 11.80
CA LEU A 153 6.55 7.16 11.98
C LEU A 153 5.10 6.89 12.42
N PHE A 154 4.46 5.86 11.87
CA PHE A 154 3.11 5.48 12.24
C PHE A 154 3.01 5.10 13.73
N GLU A 155 3.93 4.27 14.23
CA GLU A 155 4.02 3.87 15.65
C GLU A 155 4.24 5.04 16.60
N GLN A 156 4.95 6.08 16.16
CA GLN A 156 5.19 7.27 16.98
C GLN A 156 3.96 8.16 17.10
N LEU A 157 3.04 8.09 16.15
CA LEU A 157 1.88 8.97 16.05
C LEU A 157 0.58 8.36 16.62
N PHE A 158 0.48 7.03 16.67
CA PHE A 158 -0.72 6.28 17.08
C PHE A 158 -0.37 5.20 18.11
#